data_AF-A0A7J6TF00-F1
#
_entry.id   AF-A0A7J6TF00-F1
#
_cell.length_a   1.000
_cell.length_b   1.000
_cell.length_c   1.000
_cell.angle_alpha   90.00
_cell.angle_beta   90.00
_cell.angle_gamma   90.00
#
_symmetry.space_group_name_H-M   'P 1'
#
loop_
_entity.id
_entity.type
_entity.pdbx_description
1 polymer ?
#
loop_
_entity_poly.entity_id
_entity_poly.type
_entity_poly.pdbx_seq_one_letter_code
_entity_poly.pdbx_strand_id
1 'polypeptide(L)'
;MEVVTDALRVIRRLRPYRSPQDIGLNAWKLQAYLITHVLYVLSEWGARPLSPTTLHYEYDFISEALTLCMGSIDDPELCGEVVQCLRIFEAGSEGEDASLSRRISAGTCYLLSRESPAEPGRWSRGGNSDIYADYHTTMCVLVGLVEPDFNRYRAGSGSEKHSTRVQEWLTFMEDEEPCPYEQTWLEYKSIDSSLVGDATAEEYFTA
;
A
#
# COMPACT_ATOMS: atom_id res chain seq x y z
N MET A 1 -17.61 -13.91 -11.26
CA MET A 1 -16.61 -14.66 -10.48
C MET A 1 -15.22 -14.53 -11.10
N GLU A 2 -15.08 -14.53 -12.44
CA GLU A 2 -13.78 -14.37 -13.13
C GLU A 2 -13.00 -13.10 -12.76
N VAL A 3 -13.64 -11.93 -12.77
CA VAL A 3 -12.95 -10.64 -12.51
C VAL A 3 -12.29 -10.58 -11.13
N VAL A 4 -12.93 -11.16 -10.11
CA VAL A 4 -12.36 -11.19 -8.75
C VAL A 4 -11.12 -12.06 -8.72
N THR A 5 -11.20 -13.28 -9.30
CA THR A 5 -10.06 -14.20 -9.39
C THR A 5 -8.87 -13.61 -10.15
N ASP A 6 -9.11 -12.83 -11.19
CA ASP A 6 -8.05 -12.17 -11.95
C ASP A 6 -7.35 -11.07 -11.15
N ALA A 7 -8.09 -10.29 -10.36
CA ALA A 7 -7.48 -9.32 -9.43
C ALA A 7 -6.59 -10.01 -8.38
N LEU A 8 -6.99 -11.17 -7.86
CA LEU A 8 -6.20 -11.91 -6.86
C LEU A 8 -4.89 -12.43 -7.47
N ARG A 9 -4.96 -12.97 -8.69
CA ARG A 9 -3.77 -13.40 -9.43
C ARG A 9 -2.80 -12.25 -9.68
N VAL A 10 -3.32 -11.06 -9.99
CA VAL A 10 -2.49 -9.87 -10.19
C VAL A 10 -1.79 -9.47 -8.89
N ILE A 11 -2.51 -9.38 -7.77
CA ILE A 11 -1.91 -9.01 -6.47
C ILE A 11 -0.82 -10.00 -6.06
N ARG A 12 -1.07 -11.30 -6.23
CA ARG A 12 -0.09 -12.35 -5.93
C ARG A 12 1.17 -12.23 -6.77
N ARG A 13 1.04 -11.90 -8.06
CA ARG A 13 2.17 -11.68 -8.98
C ARG A 13 2.93 -10.37 -8.73
N LEU A 14 2.32 -9.42 -8.04
CA LEU A 14 2.97 -8.15 -7.67
C LEU A 14 3.87 -8.31 -6.43
N ARG A 15 3.77 -9.41 -5.68
CA ARG A 15 4.65 -9.71 -4.56
C ARG A 15 5.97 -10.34 -5.05
N PRO A 16 7.13 -9.98 -4.46
CA PRO A 16 7.32 -8.87 -3.53
C PRO A 16 7.19 -7.52 -4.23
N TYR A 17 6.63 -6.54 -3.52
CA TYR A 17 6.41 -5.19 -4.07
C TYR A 17 7.72 -4.46 -4.30
N ARG A 18 7.76 -3.68 -5.39
CA ARG A 18 8.99 -3.04 -5.86
C ARG A 18 9.23 -1.68 -5.22
N SER A 19 10.49 -1.27 -5.09
CA SER A 19 10.87 0.02 -4.53
C SER A 19 10.70 1.16 -5.56
N PRO A 20 10.68 2.44 -5.14
CA PRO A 20 10.69 3.56 -6.08
C PRO A 20 11.90 3.55 -7.03
N GLN A 21 13.03 2.96 -6.63
CA GLN A 21 14.24 2.85 -7.46
C GLN A 21 14.05 1.86 -8.62
N ASP A 22 13.23 0.83 -8.44
CA ASP A 22 13.05 -0.23 -9.43
C ASP A 22 12.02 0.15 -10.51
N ILE A 23 10.99 0.92 -10.15
CA ILE A 23 9.84 1.21 -11.02
C ILE A 23 9.56 2.70 -11.23
N GLY A 24 10.32 3.57 -10.56
CA GLY A 24 10.07 5.00 -10.56
C GLY A 24 8.93 5.41 -9.62
N LEU A 25 8.98 6.68 -9.18
CA LEU A 25 8.10 7.21 -8.14
C LEU A 25 6.60 7.12 -8.50
N ASN A 26 6.23 7.44 -9.74
CA ASN A 26 4.82 7.45 -10.14
C ASN A 26 4.23 6.03 -10.15
N ALA A 27 4.95 5.05 -10.70
CA ALA A 27 4.51 3.66 -10.70
C ALA A 27 4.46 3.10 -9.27
N TRP A 28 5.43 3.48 -8.43
CA TRP A 28 5.43 3.13 -7.01
C TRP A 28 4.23 3.71 -6.26
N LYS A 29 3.85 4.98 -6.50
CA LYS A 29 2.64 5.58 -5.91
C LYS A 29 1.40 4.79 -6.32
N LEU A 30 1.25 4.45 -7.60
CA LEU A 30 0.14 3.64 -8.09
C LEU A 30 0.11 2.25 -7.43
N GLN A 31 1.28 1.62 -7.25
CA GLN A 31 1.41 0.36 -6.51
C GLN A 31 0.97 0.54 -5.05
N ALA A 32 1.35 1.64 -4.39
CA ALA A 32 0.97 1.91 -3.01
C ALA A 32 -0.55 2.12 -2.86
N TYR A 33 -1.19 2.91 -3.73
CA TYR A 33 -2.65 3.06 -3.75
C TYR A 33 -3.37 1.75 -4.03
N LEU A 34 -2.83 0.92 -4.94
CA LEU A 34 -3.40 -0.40 -5.19
C LEU A 34 -3.38 -1.25 -3.92
N ILE A 35 -2.27 -1.27 -3.19
CA ILE A 35 -2.11 -2.08 -1.98
C ILE A 35 -3.00 -1.56 -0.85
N THR A 36 -3.08 -0.23 -0.63
CA THR A 36 -3.99 0.34 0.39
C THR A 36 -5.45 -0.05 0.11
N HIS A 37 -5.87 0.00 -1.15
CA HIS A 37 -7.22 -0.38 -1.56
C HIS A 37 -7.50 -1.88 -1.40
N VAL A 38 -6.51 -2.73 -1.67
CA VAL A 38 -6.61 -4.17 -1.37
C VAL A 38 -6.84 -4.37 0.13
N LEU A 39 -6.05 -3.72 0.98
CA LEU A 39 -6.20 -3.81 2.43
C LEU A 39 -7.55 -3.26 2.91
N TYR A 40 -8.06 -2.18 2.31
CA TYR A 40 -9.41 -1.69 2.58
C TYR A 40 -10.48 -2.71 2.22
N VAL A 41 -10.41 -3.34 1.05
CA VAL A 41 -11.39 -4.37 0.69
C VAL A 41 -11.33 -5.55 1.68
N LEU A 42 -10.15 -6.04 2.01
CA LEU A 42 -9.98 -7.18 2.92
C LEU A 42 -10.45 -6.88 4.35
N SER A 43 -10.22 -5.65 4.81
CA SER A 43 -10.61 -5.19 6.14
C SER A 43 -12.06 -4.69 6.22
N GLU A 44 -12.86 -4.77 5.15
CA GLU A 44 -14.17 -4.10 5.08
C GLU A 44 -14.08 -2.61 5.44
N TRP A 45 -13.14 -1.89 4.83
CA TRP A 45 -12.85 -0.48 5.08
C TRP A 45 -12.49 -0.19 6.55
N GLY A 46 -11.72 -1.10 7.17
CA GLY A 46 -11.29 -1.00 8.56
C GLY A 46 -12.29 -1.50 9.60
N ALA A 47 -13.37 -2.17 9.19
CA ALA A 47 -14.27 -2.85 10.14
C ALA A 47 -13.67 -4.16 10.69
N ARG A 48 -12.65 -4.74 10.03
CA ARG A 48 -11.98 -5.97 10.44
C ARG A 48 -10.48 -5.78 10.57
N PRO A 49 -9.87 -6.33 11.64
CA PRO A 49 -8.42 -6.35 11.77
C PRO A 49 -7.80 -7.28 10.72
N LEU A 50 -6.56 -6.98 10.32
CA LEU A 50 -5.75 -7.84 9.45
C LEU A 50 -4.50 -8.31 10.21
N SER A 51 -4.11 -9.57 10.00
CA SER A 51 -2.91 -10.12 10.63
C SER A 51 -1.65 -9.69 9.88
N PRO A 52 -0.69 -9.02 10.52
CA PRO A 52 0.60 -8.69 9.91
C PRO A 52 1.43 -9.93 9.57
N THR A 53 1.21 -11.06 10.27
CA THR A 53 1.91 -12.33 9.99
C THR A 53 1.40 -12.97 8.70
N THR A 54 0.08 -12.98 8.50
CA THR A 54 -0.54 -13.57 7.30
C THR A 54 -0.27 -12.70 6.06
N LEU A 55 -0.23 -11.38 6.22
CA LEU A 55 -0.02 -10.41 5.15
C LEU A 55 1.31 -9.66 5.29
N HIS A 56 2.39 -10.41 5.50
CA HIS A 56 3.71 -9.84 5.76
C HIS A 56 4.22 -8.97 4.59
N TYR A 57 4.01 -9.37 3.33
CA TYR A 57 4.41 -8.57 2.17
C TYR A 57 3.73 -7.19 2.14
N GLU A 58 2.44 -7.12 2.42
CA GLU A 58 1.71 -5.86 2.50
C GLU A 58 2.10 -5.06 3.74
N TYR A 59 2.23 -5.71 4.90
CA TYR A 59 2.61 -5.04 6.14
C TYR A 59 3.99 -4.37 6.03
N ASP A 60 4.98 -5.09 5.50
CA ASP A 60 6.34 -4.58 5.30
C ASP A 60 6.34 -3.41 4.31
N PHE A 61 5.65 -3.57 3.18
CA PHE A 61 5.55 -2.51 2.17
C PHE A 61 4.86 -1.25 2.70
N ILE A 62 3.72 -1.39 3.41
CA ILE A 62 2.99 -0.25 3.97
C ILE A 62 3.82 0.44 5.07
N SER A 63 4.59 -0.32 5.85
CA SER A 63 5.51 0.23 6.84
C SER A 63 6.60 1.08 6.19
N GLU A 64 7.18 0.63 5.08
CA GLU A 64 8.17 1.41 4.32
C GLU A 64 7.53 2.62 3.61
N ALA A 65 6.34 2.43 3.04
CA ALA A 65 5.59 3.48 2.37
C ALA A 65 5.31 4.66 3.29
N LEU A 66 5.03 4.41 4.58
CA LEU A 66 4.84 5.47 5.57
C LEU A 66 6.08 6.36 5.67
N THR A 67 7.27 5.76 5.78
CA THR A 67 8.54 6.49 5.85
C THR A 67 8.77 7.35 4.62
N LEU A 68 8.46 6.83 3.44
CA LEU A 68 8.62 7.57 2.18
C LEU A 68 7.61 8.72 2.06
N CYS A 69 6.34 8.50 2.43
CA CYS A 69 5.30 9.53 2.36
C CYS A 69 5.60 10.72 3.28
N MET A 70 6.04 10.47 4.52
CA MET A 70 6.38 11.52 5.47
C MET A 70 7.71 12.22 5.14
N GLY A 71 8.59 11.53 4.41
CA GLY A 71 9.94 11.98 4.12
C GLY A 71 10.08 12.54 2.71
N SER A 72 10.62 11.71 1.81
CA SER A 72 11.09 12.13 0.48
C SER A 72 9.98 12.53 -0.49
N ILE A 73 8.75 12.05 -0.29
CA ILE A 73 7.64 12.28 -1.21
C ILE A 73 6.76 13.45 -0.75
N ASP A 74 6.64 13.64 0.57
CA ASP A 74 5.76 14.62 1.20
C ASP A 74 4.31 14.53 0.68
N ASP A 75 3.69 13.36 0.87
CA ASP A 75 2.38 13.03 0.31
C ASP A 75 1.33 12.80 1.41
N PRO A 76 0.59 13.84 1.84
CA PRO A 76 -0.40 13.71 2.91
C PRO A 76 -1.59 12.83 2.53
N GLU A 77 -1.94 12.76 1.24
CA GLU A 77 -3.03 11.92 0.75
C GLU A 77 -2.69 10.44 0.93
N LEU A 78 -1.56 9.99 0.36
CA LEU A 78 -1.13 8.60 0.48
C LEU A 78 -0.76 8.25 1.93
N CYS A 79 -0.15 9.19 2.67
CA CYS A 79 0.15 8.98 4.09
C CYS A 79 -1.12 8.70 4.91
N GLY A 80 -2.23 9.39 4.63
CA GLY A 80 -3.51 9.16 5.28
C GLY A 80 -3.98 7.72 5.12
N GLU A 81 -3.91 7.20 3.89
CA GLU A 81 -4.32 5.82 3.63
C GLU A 81 -3.41 4.78 4.29
N VAL A 82 -2.10 5.02 4.24
CA VAL A 82 -1.07 4.17 4.84
C VAL A 82 -1.23 4.11 6.37
N VAL A 83 -1.47 5.24 7.04
CA VAL A 83 -1.71 5.27 8.49
C VAL A 83 -2.93 4.43 8.86
N GLN A 84 -4.01 4.54 8.08
CA GLN A 84 -5.20 3.73 8.34
C GLN A 84 -4.94 2.22 8.16
N CYS A 85 -4.19 1.84 7.13
CA CYS A 85 -3.78 0.44 6.94
C CYS A 85 -2.95 -0.09 8.10
N LEU A 86 -2.04 0.71 8.66
CA LEU A 86 -1.25 0.32 9.84
C LEU A 86 -2.11 0.16 11.09
N ARG A 87 -3.13 1.00 11.30
CA ARG A 87 -4.10 0.82 12.40
C ARG A 87 -4.92 -0.47 12.26
N ILE A 88 -5.25 -0.85 11.03
CA ILE A 88 -5.91 -2.13 10.72
C ILE A 88 -5.02 -3.32 11.10
N PHE A 89 -3.72 -3.23 10.84
CA PHE A 89 -2.74 -4.25 11.27
C PHE A 89 -2.51 -4.25 12.77
N GLU A 90 -2.41 -3.08 13.40
CA GLU A 90 -2.23 -2.95 14.86
C GLU A 90 -3.34 -3.67 15.63
N ALA A 91 -4.59 -3.54 15.17
CA ALA A 91 -5.72 -4.24 15.77
C ALA A 91 -5.73 -5.77 15.56
N GLY A 92 -4.97 -6.27 14.58
CA GLY A 92 -4.80 -7.70 14.31
C GLY A 92 -3.52 -8.31 14.88
N SER A 93 -2.67 -7.52 15.52
CA SER A 93 -1.42 -7.99 16.13
C SER A 93 -1.67 -8.80 17.40
N GLU A 94 -0.88 -9.85 17.59
CA GLU A 94 -0.88 -10.68 18.81
C GLU A 94 -0.09 -9.99 19.94
N GLY A 95 -0.55 -8.81 20.36
CA GLY A 95 0.04 -8.03 21.45
C GLY A 95 0.35 -6.58 21.08
N GLU A 96 0.77 -5.80 22.08
CA GLU A 96 1.19 -4.41 21.88
C GLU A 96 2.54 -4.35 21.15
N ASP A 97 2.53 -3.88 19.90
CA ASP A 97 3.76 -3.53 19.17
C ASP A 97 4.03 -2.02 19.32
N ALA A 98 4.81 -1.67 20.33
CA ALA A 98 5.20 -0.28 20.58
C ALA A 98 5.95 0.37 19.41
N SER A 99 6.58 -0.40 18.52
CA SER A 99 7.22 0.12 17.31
C SER A 99 6.20 0.52 16.26
N LEU A 100 5.17 -0.30 16.05
CA LEU A 100 4.03 0.01 15.19
C LEU A 100 3.26 1.22 15.71
N SER A 101 2.92 1.26 17.00
CA SER A 101 2.19 2.41 17.59
C SER A 101 2.97 3.73 17.45
N ARG A 102 4.30 3.68 17.58
CA ARG A 102 5.17 4.85 17.32
C ARG A 102 5.12 5.30 15.87
N ARG A 103 5.12 4.37 14.91
CA ARG A 103 4.99 4.67 13.47
C ARG A 103 3.65 5.33 13.16
N ILE A 104 2.55 4.77 13.67
CA ILE A 104 1.20 5.34 13.51
C ILE A 104 1.13 6.75 14.11
N SER A 105 1.73 6.94 15.29
CA SER A 105 1.81 8.25 15.94
C SER A 105 2.62 9.26 15.11
N ALA A 106 3.75 8.84 14.54
CA ALA A 106 4.56 9.70 13.66
C ALA A 106 3.78 10.13 12.40
N GLY A 107 3.08 9.18 11.76
CA GLY A 107 2.19 9.46 10.64
C GLY A 107 1.07 10.43 11.00
N THR A 108 0.43 10.23 12.14
CA THR A 108 -0.61 11.12 12.67
C THR A 108 -0.08 12.54 12.88
N CYS A 109 1.10 12.69 13.52
CA CYS A 109 1.75 13.99 13.70
C CYS A 109 2.09 14.66 12.37
N TYR A 110 2.61 13.90 11.40
CA TYR A 110 2.88 14.39 10.06
C TYR A 110 1.60 14.94 9.40
N LEU A 111 0.51 14.17 9.38
CA LEU A 111 -0.77 14.60 8.81
C LEU A 111 -1.27 15.90 9.45
N LEU A 112 -1.27 15.98 10.79
CA LEU A 112 -1.69 17.19 11.50
C LEU A 112 -0.79 18.40 11.16
N SER A 113 0.52 18.20 10.99
CA SER A 113 1.45 19.27 10.62
C SER A 113 1.28 19.80 9.20
N ARG A 114 0.55 19.08 8.33
CA ARG A 114 0.31 19.45 6.93
C ARG A 114 -1.03 20.14 6.71
N GLU A 115 -1.78 20.38 7.78
CA GLU A 115 -2.99 21.20 7.72
C GLU A 115 -2.63 22.62 7.27
N SER A 116 -3.46 23.22 6.43
CA SER A 116 -3.25 24.60 5.99
C SER A 116 -3.33 25.57 7.18
N PRO A 117 -2.29 26.39 7.41
CA PRO A 117 -2.33 27.38 8.49
C PRO A 117 -3.30 28.54 8.18
N ALA A 118 -3.62 28.76 6.90
CA ALA A 118 -4.53 29.81 6.46
C ALA A 118 -5.99 29.34 6.42
N GLU A 119 -6.22 28.04 6.23
CA GLU A 119 -7.55 27.43 6.08
C GLU A 119 -7.63 26.14 6.90
N PRO A 120 -7.92 26.24 8.21
CA PRO A 120 -8.06 25.06 9.07
C PRO A 120 -9.10 24.08 8.50
N GLY A 121 -8.77 22.79 8.57
CA GLY A 121 -9.54 21.69 8.00
C GLY A 121 -9.21 21.37 6.55
N ARG A 122 -8.28 22.09 5.91
CA ARG A 122 -7.85 21.85 4.52
C ARG A 122 -6.46 21.23 4.48
N TRP A 123 -6.35 20.15 3.71
CA TRP A 123 -5.08 19.58 3.24
C TRP A 123 -5.04 19.64 1.72
N SER A 124 -3.86 19.93 1.17
CA SER A 124 -3.64 20.00 -0.29
C SER A 124 -2.28 19.43 -0.65
N ARG A 125 -2.12 19.05 -1.92
CA ARG A 125 -0.81 18.63 -2.48
C ARG A 125 0.04 19.81 -2.95
N GLY A 126 -0.35 21.05 -2.65
CA GLY A 126 0.37 22.28 -3.02
C GLY A 126 -0.51 23.34 -3.68
N GLY A 127 0.08 24.49 -4.00
CA GLY A 127 -0.65 25.73 -4.33
C GLY A 127 -1.46 25.78 -5.64
N ASN A 128 -1.48 24.71 -6.44
CA ASN A 128 -2.23 24.62 -7.71
C ASN A 128 -3.16 23.39 -7.76
N SER A 129 -3.57 22.83 -6.62
CA SER A 129 -4.58 21.77 -6.60
C SER A 129 -5.95 22.29 -7.02
N ASP A 130 -6.68 21.48 -7.78
CA ASP A 130 -8.09 21.72 -8.02
C ASP A 130 -8.93 21.31 -6.81
N ILE A 131 -10.22 21.68 -6.82
CA ILE A 131 -11.14 21.38 -5.71
C ILE A 131 -11.29 19.88 -5.45
N TYR A 132 -11.15 19.04 -6.47
CA TYR A 132 -11.25 17.59 -6.32
C TYR A 132 -10.04 17.03 -5.60
N ALA A 133 -8.83 17.45 -5.98
CA ALA A 133 -7.59 17.06 -5.33
C ALA A 133 -7.57 17.47 -3.85
N ASP A 134 -8.05 18.67 -3.50
CA ASP A 134 -8.15 19.11 -2.11
C ASP A 134 -9.17 18.32 -1.30
N TYR A 135 -10.35 18.11 -1.88
CA TYR A 135 -11.38 17.28 -1.27
C TYR A 135 -10.86 15.86 -1.00
N HIS A 136 -10.23 15.23 -2.01
CA HIS A 136 -9.72 13.88 -1.90
C HIS A 136 -8.58 13.77 -0.90
N THR A 137 -7.63 14.72 -0.94
CA THR A 137 -6.52 14.79 0.03
C THR A 137 -7.08 14.91 1.45
N THR A 138 -8.01 15.84 1.66
CA THR A 138 -8.65 16.04 2.97
C THR A 138 -9.37 14.78 3.43
N MET A 139 -10.10 14.10 2.54
CA MET A 139 -10.77 12.84 2.86
C MET A 139 -9.78 11.76 3.30
N CYS A 140 -8.69 11.53 2.56
CA CYS A 140 -7.68 10.52 2.91
C CYS A 140 -6.96 10.85 4.22
N VAL A 141 -6.64 12.13 4.46
CA VAL A 141 -6.05 12.58 5.72
C VAL A 141 -6.99 12.29 6.88
N LEU A 142 -8.28 12.64 6.77
CA LEU A 142 -9.27 12.37 7.80
C LEU A 142 -9.43 10.86 8.05
N VAL A 143 -9.41 10.04 7.01
CA VAL A 143 -9.42 8.57 7.14
C VAL A 143 -8.24 8.09 7.97
N GLY A 144 -7.02 8.62 7.76
CA GLY A 144 -5.85 8.27 8.56
C GLY A 144 -5.89 8.78 10.01
N LEU A 145 -6.57 9.90 10.26
CA LEU A 145 -6.71 10.47 11.61
C LEU A 145 -7.77 9.76 12.45
N VAL A 146 -8.83 9.24 11.83
CA VAL A 146 -9.90 8.52 12.50
C VAL A 146 -9.42 7.15 12.97
N GLU A 147 -9.66 6.83 14.24
CA GLU A 147 -9.38 5.48 14.76
C GLU A 147 -10.46 4.51 14.25
N PRO A 148 -10.08 3.35 13.67
CA PRO A 148 -11.06 2.37 13.25
C PRO A 148 -11.83 1.79 14.45
N ASP A 149 -13.16 1.73 14.34
CA ASP A 149 -14.04 1.17 15.36
C ASP A 149 -14.23 -0.35 15.17
N PHE A 150 -13.31 -1.13 15.73
CA PHE A 150 -13.36 -2.59 15.66
C PHE A 150 -14.41 -3.23 16.59
N ASN A 151 -15.01 -2.46 17.52
CA ASN A 151 -16.00 -2.98 18.45
C ASN A 151 -17.34 -3.30 17.76
N ARG A 152 -17.66 -2.60 16.66
CA ARG A 152 -18.84 -2.90 15.82
C ARG A 152 -18.84 -4.30 15.21
N TYR A 153 -17.66 -4.87 14.96
CA TYR A 153 -17.53 -6.21 14.38
C TYR A 153 -17.61 -7.32 15.43
N ARG A 154 -17.04 -7.11 16.63
CA ARG A 154 -17.18 -8.05 17.77
C ARG A 154 -18.64 -8.29 18.17
N ALA A 155 -19.54 -7.37 17.84
CA ALA A 155 -20.98 -7.50 18.04
C ALA A 155 -21.70 -8.39 16.99
N GLY A 156 -20.97 -9.06 16.08
CA GLY A 156 -21.53 -10.06 15.16
C GLY A 156 -22.23 -9.48 13.92
N SER A 157 -21.95 -8.23 13.55
CA SER A 157 -22.59 -7.56 12.41
C SER A 157 -21.93 -7.82 11.04
N GLY A 158 -20.84 -8.61 11.01
CA GLY A 158 -20.15 -8.98 9.78
C GLY A 158 -20.99 -9.86 8.86
N SER A 159 -21.05 -9.53 7.57
CA SER A 159 -21.65 -10.42 6.57
C SER A 159 -20.87 -11.73 6.50
N GLU A 160 -21.49 -12.85 6.89
CA GLU A 160 -20.92 -14.20 6.85
C GLU A 160 -20.33 -14.53 5.47
N LYS A 161 -20.99 -14.05 4.40
CA LYS A 161 -20.53 -14.19 3.01
C LYS A 161 -19.20 -13.48 2.73
N HIS A 162 -18.96 -12.31 3.33
CA HIS A 162 -17.70 -11.59 3.15
C HIS A 162 -16.55 -12.30 3.86
N SER A 163 -16.79 -12.82 5.07
CA SER A 163 -15.81 -13.61 5.83
C SER A 163 -15.33 -14.83 5.05
N THR A 164 -16.25 -15.59 4.43
CA THR A 164 -15.89 -16.73 3.59
C THR A 164 -15.01 -16.29 2.41
N ARG A 165 -15.33 -15.18 1.75
CA ARG A 165 -14.55 -14.69 0.60
C ARG A 165 -13.15 -14.21 0.98
N VAL A 166 -13.00 -13.53 2.11
CA VAL A 166 -11.68 -13.14 2.63
C VAL A 166 -10.87 -14.38 3.00
N GLN A 167 -11.49 -15.39 3.61
CA GLN A 167 -10.76 -16.62 3.94
C GLN A 167 -10.33 -17.40 2.69
N GLU A 168 -11.21 -17.53 1.69
CA GLU A 168 -10.87 -18.09 0.37
C GLU A 168 -9.71 -17.31 -0.27
N TRP A 169 -9.72 -15.98 -0.14
CA TRP A 169 -8.65 -15.12 -0.63
C TRP A 169 -7.32 -15.41 0.07
N LEU A 170 -7.30 -15.42 1.41
CA LEU A 170 -6.09 -15.66 2.18
C LEU A 170 -5.48 -17.03 1.84
N THR A 171 -6.29 -18.07 1.76
CA THR A 171 -5.84 -19.40 1.34
C THR A 171 -5.29 -19.40 -0.09
N PHE A 172 -5.94 -18.72 -1.03
CA PHE A 172 -5.40 -18.57 -2.39
C PHE A 172 -4.05 -17.84 -2.43
N MET A 173 -3.80 -16.92 -1.50
CA MET A 173 -2.53 -16.18 -1.44
C MET A 173 -1.40 -16.95 -0.77
N GLU A 174 -1.72 -17.99 0.02
CA GLU A 174 -0.75 -18.87 0.70
C GLU A 174 -0.23 -20.00 -0.21
N ASP A 175 -1.02 -20.44 -1.19
CA ASP A 175 -0.55 -21.42 -2.19
C ASP A 175 0.60 -20.81 -3.00
N GLU A 176 1.79 -21.40 -2.99
CA GLU A 176 2.90 -20.95 -3.84
C GLU A 176 2.64 -21.34 -5.31
N GLU A 177 2.62 -20.37 -6.22
CA GLU A 177 2.90 -20.62 -7.64
C GLU A 177 4.25 -19.97 -7.86
N PRO A 178 5.18 -20.64 -8.54
CA PRO A 178 6.47 -20.05 -8.85
C PRO A 178 6.28 -18.72 -9.58
N CYS A 179 7.01 -17.70 -9.14
CA CYS A 179 7.04 -16.39 -9.78
C CYS A 179 7.46 -16.57 -11.26
N PRO A 180 6.61 -16.23 -12.24
CA PRO A 180 6.95 -16.40 -13.66
C PRO A 180 8.19 -15.59 -14.06
N TYR A 181 8.52 -14.53 -13.30
CA TYR A 181 9.63 -13.65 -13.62
C TYR A 181 11.00 -14.24 -13.26
N GLU A 182 11.10 -15.22 -12.35
CA GLU A 182 12.37 -15.91 -12.09
C GLU A 182 12.84 -16.72 -13.30
N GLN A 183 11.90 -17.28 -14.07
CA GLN A 183 12.22 -18.03 -15.30
C GLN A 183 12.64 -17.09 -16.43
N THR A 184 11.94 -15.97 -16.62
CA THR A 184 12.28 -15.01 -17.69
C THR A 184 13.61 -14.28 -17.44
N TRP A 185 14.01 -14.02 -16.19
CA TRP A 185 15.31 -13.40 -15.89
C TRP A 185 16.50 -14.34 -16.13
N LEU A 186 16.33 -15.65 -15.90
CA LEU A 186 17.33 -16.66 -16.22
C LEU A 186 17.43 -16.92 -17.73
N GLU A 187 16.31 -16.86 -18.46
CA GLU A 187 16.29 -16.89 -19.93
C GLU A 187 16.92 -15.64 -20.54
N TYR A 188 16.70 -14.45 -19.96
CA TYR A 188 17.34 -13.22 -20.46
C TYR A 188 18.88 -13.26 -20.28
N LYS A 189 19.38 -13.79 -19.16
CA LYS A 189 20.83 -14.00 -18.95
C LYS A 189 21.44 -15.11 -19.81
N SER A 190 20.66 -16.09 -20.26
CA SER A 190 21.16 -17.15 -21.15
C SER A 190 21.25 -16.69 -22.61
N ILE A 191 20.43 -15.71 -23.00
CA ILE A 191 20.44 -15.12 -24.35
C ILE A 191 21.59 -14.09 -24.52
N ASP A 192 21.98 -13.39 -23.45
CA ASP A 192 22.88 -12.23 -23.51
C ASP A 192 24.38 -12.53 -23.26
N SER A 193 24.82 -13.77 -23.48
CA SER A 193 26.26 -14.12 -23.52
C SER A 193 26.80 -14.28 -24.94
N SER A 194 25.93 -14.16 -25.95
CA SER A 194 26.27 -14.37 -27.37
C SER A 194 26.15 -13.13 -28.26
N LEU A 195 25.68 -11.99 -27.72
CA LEU A 195 25.39 -10.78 -28.48
C LEU A 195 26.08 -9.50 -27.98
N VAL A 196 26.98 -9.58 -27.00
CA VAL A 196 27.80 -8.43 -26.60
C VAL A 196 28.96 -8.27 -27.59
N GLY A 197 28.67 -7.64 -28.72
CA GLY A 197 29.67 -6.87 -29.46
C GLY A 197 29.89 -5.55 -28.73
N ASP A 198 31.14 -5.22 -28.46
CA ASP A 198 31.60 -3.98 -27.81
C ASP A 198 30.87 -2.74 -28.37
N ALA A 199 30.03 -2.13 -27.56
CA ALA A 199 29.58 -0.75 -27.75
C ALA A 199 29.57 -0.04 -26.39
N THR A 200 30.45 0.95 -26.27
CA THR A 200 30.65 1.77 -25.07
C THR A 200 29.48 2.72 -24.82
N ALA A 201 29.22 2.99 -23.54
CA ALA A 201 28.02 3.57 -22.95
C ALA A 201 27.77 5.09 -23.20
N GLU A 202 27.91 5.62 -24.42
CA GLU A 202 27.83 7.09 -24.65
C GLU A 202 26.72 7.60 -25.58
N GLU A 203 25.77 6.79 -26.06
CA GLU A 203 24.81 7.25 -27.10
C GLU A 203 23.31 7.24 -26.73
N TYR A 204 22.94 7.46 -25.46
CA TYR A 204 21.51 7.58 -25.08
C TYR A 204 21.08 8.92 -24.43
N PHE A 205 21.93 9.96 -24.47
CA PHE A 205 21.53 11.31 -24.10
C PHE A 205 21.70 12.27 -25.29
N THR A 206 20.78 12.24 -26.25
CA THR A 206 20.40 13.40 -27.08
C THR A 206 19.20 13.06 -27.98
N ALA A 207 18.00 13.38 -27.51
CA ALA A 207 16.88 13.94 -28.29
C ALA A 207 15.74 14.33 -27.34
#